data_AF-A0A831PPG2-F1
#
_entry.id   AF-A0A831PPG2-F1
#
_cell.length_a   1.000
_cell.length_b   1.000
_cell.length_c   1.000
_cell.angle_alpha   90.00
_cell.angle_beta   90.00
_cell.angle_gamma   90.00
#
_symmetry.space_group_name_H-M   'P 1'
#
loop_
_entity.id
_entity.type
_entity.pdbx_description
1 polymer ?
#
loop_
_entity_poly.entity_id
_entity_poly.type
_entity_poly.pdbx_seq_one_letter_code
_entity_poly.pdbx_strand_id
1 'polypeptide(L)'
;MMGKSALKNDQEKLFDELIEVKLLYKSKEKTWKQTTEENPDFDEIKKELSVLKKRIKKIEKDISSFGDSFFDVYDKELVKPLSETDILSLRDEIKEVRNSLEAI
;
A
#
# COMPACT_ATOMS: atom_id res chain seq x y z
N MET A 1 5.17 -31.42 -3.17
CA MET A 1 4.10 -30.40 -3.17
C MET A 1 4.31 -29.41 -2.02
N MET A 2 5.23 -28.45 -2.17
CA MET A 2 5.65 -27.53 -1.09
C MET A 2 5.52 -26.03 -1.47
N GLY A 3 4.77 -25.68 -2.53
CA GLY A 3 4.76 -24.31 -3.07
C GLY A 3 3.55 -23.44 -2.70
N LYS A 4 2.40 -24.03 -2.32
CA LYS A 4 1.15 -23.25 -2.16
C LYS A 4 1.04 -22.53 -0.81
N SER A 5 1.63 -23.05 0.25
CA SER A 5 1.56 -22.46 1.59
C SER A 5 2.48 -21.25 1.77
N ALA A 6 3.67 -21.28 1.16
CA ALA A 6 4.61 -20.16 1.22
C ALA A 6 4.09 -18.93 0.46
N LEU A 7 3.59 -19.12 -0.77
CA LEU A 7 3.01 -18.03 -1.57
C LEU A 7 1.82 -17.36 -0.89
N LYS A 8 0.94 -18.13 -0.22
CA LYS A 8 -0.19 -17.56 0.54
C LYS A 8 0.29 -16.69 1.70
N ASN A 9 1.34 -17.10 2.40
CA ASN A 9 1.95 -16.33 3.49
C ASN A 9 2.58 -15.03 2.98
N ASP A 10 3.25 -15.06 1.82
CA ASP A 10 3.86 -13.86 1.25
C ASP A 10 2.83 -12.86 0.73
N GLN A 11 1.70 -13.34 0.21
CA GLN A 11 0.56 -12.49 -0.12
C GLN A 11 -0.04 -11.85 1.14
N GLU A 12 -0.34 -12.63 2.18
CA GLU A 12 -0.83 -12.12 3.47
C GLU A 12 0.08 -11.02 4.04
N LYS A 13 1.40 -11.24 4.03
CA LYS A 13 2.37 -10.22 4.44
C LYS A 13 2.34 -8.97 3.56
N LEU A 14 2.21 -9.12 2.25
CA LEU A 14 2.11 -7.98 1.33
C LEU A 14 0.87 -7.12 1.65
N PHE A 15 -0.24 -7.76 2.03
CA PHE A 15 -1.44 -7.06 2.48
C PHE A 15 -1.21 -6.33 3.79
N ASP A 16 -0.60 -6.97 4.79
CA ASP A 16 -0.27 -6.35 6.06
C ASP A 16 0.64 -5.13 5.87
N GLU A 17 1.68 -5.25 5.03
CA GLU A 17 2.61 -4.18 4.67
C GLU A 17 1.87 -2.99 4.01
N LEU A 18 0.91 -3.26 3.12
CA LEU A 18 0.08 -2.20 2.52
C LEU A 18 -0.83 -1.52 3.56
N ILE A 19 -1.41 -2.27 4.50
CA ILE A 19 -2.24 -1.73 5.57
C ILE A 19 -1.41 -0.79 6.45
N GLU A 20 -0.20 -1.19 6.85
CA GLU A 20 0.72 -0.35 7.62
C GLU A 20 0.99 0.98 6.92
N VAL A 21 1.30 0.95 5.61
CA VAL A 21 1.55 2.16 4.82
C VAL A 21 0.32 3.06 4.74
N LYS A 22 -0.88 2.49 4.60
CA LYS A 22 -2.14 3.27 4.62
C LYS A 22 -2.39 3.93 5.97
N LEU A 23 -2.06 3.26 7.07
CA LEU A 23 -2.16 3.83 8.42
C LEU A 23 -1.15 4.96 8.61
N LEU A 24 0.09 4.77 8.15
CA LEU A 24 1.12 5.81 8.17
C LEU A 24 0.70 7.04 7.36
N TYR A 25 0.21 6.84 6.13
CA TYR A 25 -0.34 7.91 5.30
C TYR A 25 -1.44 8.69 6.03
N LYS A 26 -2.41 8.01 6.64
CA LYS A 26 -3.49 8.66 7.40
C LYS A 26 -2.95 9.47 8.58
N SER A 27 -1.92 8.97 9.25
CA SER A 27 -1.24 9.68 10.34
C SER A 27 -0.59 10.98 9.83
N LYS A 28 0.21 10.90 8.75
CA LYS A 28 0.87 12.07 8.14
C LYS A 28 -0.14 13.08 7.60
N GLU A 29 -1.20 12.61 6.95
CA GLU A 29 -2.30 13.47 6.47
C GLU A 29 -2.99 14.21 7.62
N LYS A 30 -3.17 13.56 8.77
CA LYS A 30 -3.73 14.20 9.97
C LYS A 30 -2.79 15.26 10.53
N THR A 31 -1.50 14.95 10.65
CA THR A 31 -0.48 15.91 11.13
C THR A 31 -0.41 17.13 10.21
N TRP A 32 -0.39 16.92 8.89
CA TRP A 32 -0.40 18.00 7.91
C TRP A 32 -1.65 18.89 8.05
N LYS A 33 -2.84 18.31 8.18
CA LYS A 33 -4.09 19.08 8.42
C LYS A 33 -4.10 19.88 9.72
N GLN A 34 -3.29 19.48 10.70
CA GLN A 34 -3.13 20.18 11.97
C GLN A 34 -2.01 21.23 11.92
N THR A 35 -1.20 21.22 10.87
CA THR A 35 -0.17 22.23 10.62
C THR A 35 -0.83 23.50 10.07
N THR A 36 -0.35 24.66 10.51
CA THR A 36 -0.84 25.96 10.05
C THR A 36 -0.49 26.17 8.57
N GLU A 37 -1.39 26.78 7.79
CA GLU A 37 -1.15 27.15 6.38
C GLU A 37 0.00 28.14 6.19
N GLU A 38 0.42 28.82 7.26
CA GLU A 38 1.59 29.70 7.32
C GLU A 38 2.92 28.93 7.32
N ASN A 39 2.89 27.60 7.48
CA ASN A 39 4.10 26.78 7.33
C ASN A 39 4.56 26.83 5.87
N PRO A 40 5.80 27.26 5.58
CA PRO A 40 6.35 27.32 4.22
C PRO A 40 6.22 26.00 3.45
N ASP A 41 6.25 24.87 4.17
CA ASP A 41 6.25 23.53 3.60
C ASP A 41 4.81 22.97 3.46
N PHE A 42 3.78 23.70 3.90
CA PHE A 42 2.40 23.21 3.94
C PHE A 42 1.90 22.76 2.55
N ASP A 43 2.13 23.56 1.53
CA ASP A 43 1.72 23.26 0.15
C ASP A 43 2.59 22.17 -0.51
N GLU A 44 3.86 22.09 -0.12
CA GLU A 44 4.77 21.05 -0.60
C GLU A 44 4.36 19.68 -0.03
N ILE A 45 4.20 19.57 1.28
CA ILE A 45 3.72 18.37 1.97
C ILE A 45 2.35 17.94 1.42
N LYS A 46 1.44 18.88 1.14
CA LYS A 46 0.15 18.59 0.51
C LYS A 46 0.30 17.92 -0.87
N LYS A 47 1.21 18.42 -1.70
CA LYS A 47 1.49 17.86 -3.03
C LYS A 47 2.09 16.47 -2.91
N GLU A 48 3.06 16.29 -2.04
CA GLU A 48 3.70 14.99 -1.81
C GLU A 48 2.70 13.94 -1.31
N LEU A 49 1.91 14.27 -0.28
CA LEU A 49 0.83 13.40 0.21
C LEU A 49 -0.16 13.05 -0.91
N SER A 50 -0.52 14.00 -1.77
CA SER A 50 -1.41 13.73 -2.91
C SER A 50 -0.81 12.72 -3.91
N VAL A 51 0.49 12.83 -4.19
CA VAL A 51 1.22 11.88 -5.05
C VAL A 51 1.28 10.50 -4.39
N LEU A 52 1.64 10.43 -3.11
CA LEU A 52 1.73 9.17 -2.37
C LEU A 52 0.37 8.47 -2.26
N LYS A 53 -0.72 9.23 -2.07
CA LYS A 53 -2.09 8.70 -2.10
C LYS A 53 -2.43 8.02 -3.43
N LYS A 54 -2.00 8.60 -4.56
CA LYS A 54 -2.21 7.99 -5.89
C LYS A 54 -1.41 6.70 -6.04
N ARG A 55 -0.16 6.67 -5.57
CA ARG A 55 0.68 5.46 -5.56
C ARG A 55 0.06 4.34 -4.71
N ILE A 56 -0.36 4.65 -3.48
CA ILE A 56 -1.06 3.68 -2.61
C ILE A 56 -2.29 3.09 -3.31
N LYS A 57 -3.13 3.94 -3.94
CA LYS A 57 -4.30 3.47 -4.69
C LYS A 57 -3.96 2.59 -5.89
N LYS A 58 -2.84 2.87 -6.55
CA LYS A 58 -2.34 2.02 -7.64
C LYS A 58 -1.94 0.65 -7.11
N ILE A 59 -1.15 0.58 -6.04
CA ILE A 59 -0.77 -0.67 -5.38
C ILE A 59 -2.02 -1.46 -4.93
N GLU A 60 -3.00 -0.80 -4.31
CA GLU A 60 -4.28 -1.40 -3.92
C GLU A 60 -4.99 -2.04 -5.13
N LYS A 61 -5.06 -1.29 -6.24
CA LYS A 61 -5.69 -1.77 -7.46
C LYS A 61 -4.92 -2.91 -8.08
N ASP A 62 -3.60 -2.83 -8.12
CA ASP A 62 -2.74 -3.87 -8.68
C ASP A 62 -2.98 -5.16 -7.89
N ILE A 63 -2.86 -5.11 -6.55
CA ILE A 63 -3.17 -6.25 -5.67
C ILE A 63 -4.61 -6.77 -5.86
N SER A 64 -5.61 -5.89 -5.93
CA SER A 64 -7.02 -6.28 -6.11
C SER A 64 -7.28 -6.89 -7.50
N SER A 65 -6.54 -6.49 -8.53
CA SER A 65 -6.65 -7.07 -9.87
C SER A 65 -6.15 -8.52 -9.91
N PHE A 66 -5.34 -8.92 -8.93
CA PHE A 66 -4.90 -10.30 -8.71
C PHE A 66 -5.76 -11.04 -7.68
N GLY A 67 -6.84 -10.43 -7.20
CA GLY A 67 -7.71 -10.97 -6.17
C GLY A 67 -8.94 -10.10 -6.07
N ASP A 68 -9.87 -10.30 -7.00
CA ASP A 68 -11.10 -9.52 -7.02
C ASP A 68 -11.78 -9.64 -5.66
N SER A 69 -11.94 -8.47 -5.04
CA SER A 69 -12.49 -8.19 -3.73
C SER A 69 -11.54 -8.34 -2.53
N PHE A 70 -11.04 -7.17 -2.13
CA PHE A 70 -10.54 -6.83 -0.79
C PHE A 70 -11.47 -7.29 0.37
N PHE A 71 -12.71 -7.70 0.09
CA PHE A 71 -13.66 -8.24 1.06
C PHE A 71 -14.05 -9.72 0.84
N ASP A 72 -13.77 -10.33 -0.32
CA ASP A 72 -14.13 -11.72 -0.62
C ASP A 72 -12.96 -12.70 -0.43
N VAL A 73 -12.01 -12.38 0.46
CA VAL A 73 -11.01 -13.36 0.95
C VAL A 73 -11.70 -14.60 1.59
N TYR A 74 -13.02 -14.53 1.82
CA TYR A 74 -13.87 -15.65 2.22
C TYR A 74 -14.39 -16.54 1.06
N ASP A 75 -14.37 -16.11 -0.20
CA ASP A 75 -14.81 -16.89 -1.35
C ASP A 75 -13.63 -17.32 -2.24
N LYS A 76 -13.06 -18.48 -1.90
CA LYS A 76 -11.75 -18.97 -2.32
C LYS A 76 -11.65 -19.50 -3.76
N GLU A 77 -12.66 -19.36 -4.61
CA GLU A 77 -12.74 -20.22 -5.80
C GLU A 77 -12.36 -19.59 -7.15
N LEU A 78 -12.08 -18.29 -7.27
CA LEU A 78 -11.85 -17.68 -8.60
C LEU A 78 -10.68 -16.69 -8.71
N VAL A 79 -9.74 -16.71 -7.76
CA VAL A 79 -8.62 -15.76 -7.75
C VAL A 79 -7.35 -16.36 -8.35
N LYS A 80 -6.78 -15.70 -9.38
CA LYS A 80 -5.45 -16.03 -9.90
C LYS A 80 -4.40 -15.53 -8.90
N PRO A 81 -3.64 -16.40 -8.22
CA PRO A 81 -2.67 -15.95 -7.22
C PRO A 81 -1.60 -15.06 -7.86
N LEU A 82 -1.19 -14.02 -7.13
CA LEU A 82 -0.01 -13.22 -7.43
C LEU A 82 1.19 -14.13 -7.70
N SER A 83 1.94 -13.85 -8.78
CA SER A 83 3.23 -14.52 -9.00
C SER A 83 4.27 -13.98 -8.02
N GLU A 84 5.36 -14.73 -7.82
CA GLU A 84 6.47 -14.30 -6.96
C GLU A 84 7.07 -12.96 -7.43
N THR A 85 7.19 -12.76 -8.75
CA THR A 85 7.67 -11.51 -9.33
C THR A 85 6.73 -10.34 -9.06
N ASP A 86 5.42 -10.56 -9.11
CA ASP A 86 4.43 -9.53 -8.76
C ASP A 86 4.53 -9.16 -7.28
N ILE A 87 4.66 -10.15 -6.39
CA ILE A 87 4.81 -9.93 -4.95
C ILE A 87 6.07 -9.10 -4.65
N LEU A 88 7.21 -9.44 -5.26
CA LEU A 88 8.45 -8.71 -5.06
C LEU A 88 8.35 -7.27 -5.55
N SER A 89 7.80 -7.07 -6.76
CA SER A 89 7.64 -5.74 -7.35
C SER A 89 6.72 -4.85 -6.52
N LEU A 90 5.59 -5.40 -6.05
CA LEU A 90 4.64 -4.69 -5.20
C LEU A 90 5.24 -4.37 -3.83
N ARG A 91 6.02 -5.30 -3.24
CA ARG A 91 6.70 -5.07 -1.97
C ARG A 91 7.73 -3.95 -2.07
N ASP A 92 8.46 -3.87 -3.17
CA ASP A 92 9.40 -2.77 -3.40
C ASP A 92 8.68 -1.43 -3.57
N GLU A 93 7.56 -1.41 -4.32
CA GLU A 93 6.73 -0.19 -4.45
C GLU A 93 6.17 0.26 -3.08
N ILE A 94 5.73 -0.68 -2.24
CA ILE A 94 5.27 -0.40 -0.86
C ILE A 94 6.40 0.20 -0.01
N LYS A 95 7.61 -0.37 -0.07
CA LYS A 95 8.78 0.15 0.67
C LYS A 95 9.14 1.56 0.24
N GLU A 96 9.14 1.84 -1.06
CA GLU A 96 9.41 3.20 -1.56
C GLU A 96 8.39 4.22 -1.04
N VAL A 97 7.09 3.85 -1.07
CA VAL A 97 6.03 4.70 -0.53
C VAL A 97 6.22 4.91 0.98
N ARG A 98 6.55 3.86 1.73
CA ARG A 98 6.83 3.94 3.16
C ARG A 98 7.97 4.91 3.45
N ASN A 99 9.12 4.73 2.79
CA ASN A 99 10.29 5.60 2.96
C ASN A 99 9.96 7.07 2.65
N SER A 100 9.15 7.29 1.61
CA SER A 100 8.69 8.65 1.25
C SER A 100 7.79 9.25 2.33
N LEU A 101 6.90 8.47 2.93
CA LEU A 101 6.04 8.91 4.03
C LEU A 101 6.81 9.16 5.33
N GLU A 102 7.86 8.39 5.60
CA GLU A 102 8.72 8.57 6.76
C GLU A 102 9.60 9.83 6.65
N ALA A 103 9.88 10.27 5.42
CA ALA A 103 10.63 11.50 5.14
C ALA A 103 9.81 12.80 5.24
N ILE A 104 8.48 12.70 5.24
CA ILE A 104 7.54 13.82 5.49
C ILE A 104 7.41 14.05 7.00
#